data_AF-A0A9C6TTH9-F1
#
_entry.id   AF-A0A9C6TTH9-F1
#
_cell.length_a   1.000
_cell.length_b   1.000
_cell.length_c   1.000
_cell.angle_alpha   90.00
_cell.angle_beta   90.00
_cell.angle_gamma   90.00
#
_symmetry.space_group_name_H-M   'P 1'
#
loop_
_entity.id
_entity.type
_entity.pdbx_description
1 polymer ?
#
loop_
_entity_poly.entity_id
_entity_poly.type
_entity_poly.pdbx_seq_one_letter_code
_entity_poly.pdbx_strand_id
1 'polypeptide(L)'
;MIADQVLWQLQFGLPLIYRVKSKIVFCEQSGFEGFIRDKYTALPETRERLLATEVTGLWRYSYESLSSIPQKPLYFMERYDNVKRVLLETFFGPPNVGVYSPSIQSTLYQMARATLNRFSNIDSVQLKMPNIHFLLVNISNTGGQIVKKEAVHLVFNVRFDCISFCLSHCHHSRN
;
A
#
# COMPACT_ATOMS: atom_id res chain seq x y z
N MET A 1 5.23 22.64 -0.33
CA MET A 1 5.60 21.30 -0.87
C MET A 1 4.54 20.71 -1.79
N ILE A 2 3.32 20.36 -1.34
CA ILE A 2 2.30 19.75 -2.23
C ILE A 2 1.82 20.73 -3.31
N ALA A 3 1.58 22.00 -2.97
CA ALA A 3 1.15 23.01 -3.96
C ALA A 3 2.24 23.34 -5.00
N ASP A 4 3.50 23.41 -4.58
CA ASP A 4 4.64 23.78 -5.45
C ASP A 4 4.93 22.72 -6.51
N GLN A 5 4.79 21.44 -6.17
CA GLN A 5 5.06 20.32 -7.09
C GLN A 5 4.00 20.25 -8.21
N VAL A 6 2.77 20.68 -7.90
CA VAL A 6 1.64 20.71 -8.83
C VAL A 6 1.76 21.87 -9.80
N LEU A 7 2.07 23.07 -9.28
CA LEU A 7 2.30 24.25 -10.11
C LEU A 7 3.44 24.03 -11.10
N TRP A 8 4.52 23.35 -10.68
CA TRP A 8 5.63 22.99 -11.56
C TRP A 8 5.20 22.05 -12.70
N GLN A 9 4.48 20.96 -12.41
CA GLN A 9 4.03 20.02 -13.45
C GLN A 9 3.07 20.67 -14.46
N LEU A 10 2.17 21.54 -13.99
CA LEU A 10 1.24 22.27 -14.84
C LEU A 10 1.95 23.26 -15.78
N GLN A 11 2.99 23.93 -15.29
CA GLN A 11 3.76 24.91 -16.08
C GLN A 11 4.53 24.27 -17.24
N PHE A 12 4.90 22.98 -17.13
CA PHE A 12 5.67 22.25 -18.15
C PHE A 12 4.84 21.26 -18.97
N GLY A 13 3.50 21.28 -18.86
CA GLY A 13 2.61 20.36 -19.60
C GLY A 13 2.81 18.88 -19.25
N LEU A 14 3.34 18.60 -18.06
CA LEU A 14 3.61 17.25 -17.59
C LEU A 14 2.34 16.61 -16.99
N PRO A 15 2.19 15.28 -17.05
CA PRO A 15 1.10 14.60 -16.37
C PRO A 15 1.14 14.90 -14.87
N LEU A 16 -0.02 15.26 -14.31
CA LEU A 16 -0.21 15.53 -12.90
C LEU A 16 -0.04 14.25 -12.07
N ILE A 17 1.14 14.06 -11.51
CA ILE A 17 1.55 12.88 -10.76
C ILE A 17 1.77 13.24 -9.29
N TYR A 18 1.03 12.59 -8.40
CA TYR A 18 1.12 12.80 -6.96
C TYR A 18 1.71 11.57 -6.30
N ARG A 19 2.54 11.81 -5.27
CA ARG A 19 3.18 10.75 -4.51
C ARG A 19 2.88 10.89 -3.03
N VAL A 20 2.37 9.82 -2.43
CA VAL A 20 2.33 9.60 -0.98
C VAL A 20 3.50 8.71 -0.59
N LYS A 21 4.18 9.09 0.48
CA LYS A 21 5.03 8.20 1.26
C LYS A 21 4.47 8.20 2.67
N SER A 22 3.92 7.08 3.13
CA SER A 22 3.27 6.98 4.44
C SER A 22 4.14 6.24 5.45
N LYS A 23 3.82 6.42 6.74
CA LYS A 23 4.52 5.83 7.89
C LYS A 23 4.22 4.33 7.99
N ILE A 24 5.03 3.60 8.77
CA ILE A 24 4.87 2.16 9.00
C ILE A 24 3.44 1.84 9.48
N VAL A 25 2.78 0.89 8.83
CA VAL A 25 1.43 0.41 9.13
C VAL A 25 1.51 -1.03 9.60
N PHE A 26 0.75 -1.39 10.66
CA PHE A 26 0.70 -2.73 11.24
C PHE A 26 -0.69 -3.35 11.08
N CYS A 27 -0.77 -4.65 10.79
CA CYS A 27 -2.00 -5.42 10.81
C CYS A 27 -1.75 -6.83 11.36
N GLU A 28 -2.60 -7.28 12.30
CA GLU A 28 -2.55 -8.61 12.92
C GLU A 28 -3.36 -9.66 12.15
N GLN A 29 -4.28 -9.23 11.27
CA GLN A 29 -5.14 -10.08 10.46
C GLN A 29 -4.53 -10.36 9.07
N SER A 30 -3.29 -10.85 9.04
CA SER A 30 -2.59 -11.18 7.80
C SER A 30 -2.13 -12.63 7.79
N GLY A 31 -2.24 -13.29 6.64
CA GLY A 31 -1.70 -14.62 6.43
C GLY A 31 -0.88 -14.73 5.15
N PHE A 32 -0.35 -15.93 4.92
CA PHE A 32 0.34 -16.32 3.70
C PHE A 32 0.35 -17.86 3.59
N GLU A 33 -0.55 -18.39 2.76
CA GLU A 33 -0.74 -19.82 2.52
C GLU A 33 -1.08 -20.07 1.03
N GLY A 34 -0.94 -21.32 0.57
CA GLY A 34 -1.27 -21.73 -0.80
C GLY A 34 -0.26 -21.31 -1.86
N PHE A 35 0.96 -20.94 -1.47
CA PHE A 35 2.04 -20.61 -2.41
C PHE A 35 2.71 -21.89 -2.96
N ILE A 36 3.36 -21.76 -4.13
CA ILE A 36 4.07 -22.88 -4.78
C ILE A 36 5.17 -23.38 -3.85
N ARG A 37 5.23 -24.69 -3.62
CA ARG A 37 6.30 -25.34 -2.86
C ARG A 37 7.21 -26.12 -3.78
N ASP A 38 8.50 -25.91 -3.62
CA ASP A 38 9.57 -26.65 -4.29
C ASP A 38 10.69 -27.01 -3.30
N LYS A 39 11.78 -27.60 -3.80
CA LYS A 39 12.96 -27.97 -3.00
C LYS A 39 13.69 -26.79 -2.34
N TYR A 40 13.38 -25.55 -2.73
CA TYR A 40 13.93 -24.32 -2.15
C TYR A 40 12.97 -23.65 -1.17
N THR A 41 11.77 -24.21 -0.99
CA THR A 41 10.71 -23.61 -0.17
C THR A 41 10.82 -24.07 1.29
N ALA A 42 11.52 -23.29 2.10
CA ALA A 42 11.63 -23.52 3.55
C ALA A 42 10.55 -22.81 4.39
N LEU A 43 9.82 -21.85 3.80
CA LEU A 43 8.86 -21.03 4.53
C LEU A 43 7.64 -21.87 4.94
N PRO A 44 7.26 -21.90 6.24
CA PRO A 44 6.00 -22.48 6.67
C PRO A 44 4.83 -21.59 6.24
N GLU A 45 3.70 -22.22 5.93
CA GLU A 45 2.45 -21.48 5.75
C GLU A 45 1.97 -20.95 7.11
N THR A 46 1.32 -19.79 7.10
CA THR A 46 0.69 -19.25 8.31
C THR A 46 -0.61 -18.55 7.97
N ARG A 47 -1.60 -18.72 8.85
CA ARG A 47 -2.87 -17.99 8.77
C ARG A 47 -2.83 -16.67 9.53
N GLU A 48 -1.86 -16.52 10.43
CA GLU A 48 -1.70 -15.37 11.31
C GLU A 48 -0.23 -14.93 11.33
N ARG A 49 0.03 -13.68 10.97
CA ARG A 49 1.32 -13.01 11.10
C ARG A 49 1.13 -11.51 11.25
N LEU A 50 2.09 -10.87 11.92
CA LEU A 50 2.23 -9.43 11.89
C LEU A 50 2.66 -9.00 10.49
N LEU A 51 1.82 -8.21 9.82
CA LEU A 51 2.20 -7.48 8.62
C LEU A 51 2.59 -6.07 9.02
N ALA A 52 3.84 -5.69 8.73
CA ALA A 52 4.28 -4.32 8.84
C ALA A 52 4.77 -3.83 7.48
N THR A 53 4.37 -2.62 7.06
CA THR A 53 4.76 -2.10 5.75
C THR A 53 4.86 -0.58 5.72
N GLU A 54 5.63 -0.05 4.77
CA GLU A 54 5.66 1.37 4.43
C GLU A 54 4.96 1.60 3.09
N VAL A 55 3.73 2.13 3.11
CA VAL A 55 2.98 2.30 1.85
C VAL A 55 3.47 3.53 1.11
N THR A 56 4.03 3.30 -0.08
CA THR A 56 4.27 4.35 -1.08
C THR A 56 3.17 4.28 -2.14
N GLY A 57 2.45 5.38 -2.33
CA GLY A 57 1.43 5.50 -3.37
C GLY A 57 1.82 6.57 -4.38
N LEU A 58 1.49 6.34 -5.64
CA LEU A 58 1.63 7.29 -6.72
C LEU A 58 0.38 7.21 -7.58
N TRP A 59 -0.21 8.35 -7.95
CA TRP A 59 -1.36 8.34 -8.85
C TRP A 59 -1.31 9.48 -9.84
N ARG A 60 -1.95 9.25 -10.99
CA ARG A 60 -1.99 10.18 -12.12
C ARG A 60 -3.40 10.67 -12.33
N TYR A 61 -3.59 11.98 -12.43
CA TYR A 61 -4.87 12.55 -12.81
C TYR A 61 -5.02 12.59 -14.34
N SER A 62 -6.26 12.42 -14.81
CA SER A 62 -6.65 12.68 -16.20
C SER A 62 -7.42 13.99 -16.26
N TYR A 63 -6.77 15.04 -16.76
CA TYR A 63 -7.39 16.30 -17.15
C TYR A 63 -7.02 16.56 -18.61
N GLU A 64 -8.01 16.90 -19.44
CA GLU A 64 -7.80 17.12 -20.88
C GLU A 64 -7.01 18.40 -21.14
N SER A 65 -7.14 19.40 -20.26
CA SER A 65 -6.48 20.70 -20.38
C SER A 65 -6.40 21.43 -19.03
N LEU A 66 -5.58 22.48 -18.95
CA LEU A 66 -5.47 23.32 -17.74
C LEU A 66 -6.81 23.97 -17.33
N SER A 67 -7.66 24.29 -18.30
CA SER A 67 -8.99 24.86 -18.04
C SER A 67 -9.97 23.84 -17.45
N SER A 68 -9.74 22.53 -17.65
CA SER A 68 -10.56 21.46 -17.05
C SER A 68 -10.24 21.19 -15.58
N ILE A 69 -9.17 21.79 -15.04
CA ILE A 69 -8.78 21.64 -13.64
C ILE A 69 -9.70 22.52 -12.78
N PRO A 70 -10.31 21.96 -11.71
CA PRO A 70 -11.12 22.75 -10.79
C PRO A 70 -10.34 23.90 -10.16
N GLN A 71 -10.80 25.13 -10.37
CA GLN A 71 -10.22 26.36 -9.81
C GLN A 71 -10.63 26.59 -8.35
N LYS A 72 -10.63 25.51 -7.55
CA LYS A 72 -10.93 25.55 -6.12
C LYS A 72 -9.61 25.66 -5.34
N PRO A 73 -9.48 26.62 -4.41
CA PRO A 73 -8.35 26.66 -3.49
C PRO A 73 -8.17 25.32 -2.78
N LEU A 74 -6.92 24.86 -2.64
CA LEU A 74 -6.56 23.62 -1.93
C LEU A 74 -7.14 22.32 -2.52
N TYR A 75 -7.73 22.35 -3.72
CA TYR A 75 -8.37 21.20 -4.34
C TYR A 75 -7.51 19.92 -4.30
N PHE A 76 -6.25 20.02 -4.69
CA PHE A 76 -5.35 18.87 -4.72
C PHE A 76 -4.89 18.39 -3.34
N MET A 77 -4.88 19.28 -2.33
CA MET A 77 -4.60 18.92 -0.95
C MET A 77 -5.78 18.11 -0.37
N GLU A 78 -7.00 18.58 -0.59
CA GLU A 78 -8.20 17.84 -0.19
C GLU A 78 -8.27 16.48 -0.91
N ARG A 79 -7.96 16.45 -2.21
CA ARG A 79 -7.91 15.18 -2.98
C ARG A 79 -6.86 14.24 -2.43
N TYR A 80 -5.68 14.74 -2.09
CA TYR A 80 -4.63 13.95 -1.46
C TYR A 80 -5.10 13.29 -0.16
N ASP A 81 -5.73 14.05 0.72
CA ASP A 81 -6.25 13.52 2.00
C ASP A 81 -7.37 12.50 1.78
N ASN A 82 -8.23 12.74 0.80
CA ASN A 82 -9.30 11.82 0.44
C ASN A 82 -8.75 10.50 -0.12
N VAL A 83 -7.77 10.53 -1.02
CA VAL A 83 -7.12 9.31 -1.56
C VAL A 83 -6.43 8.56 -0.42
N LYS A 84 -5.65 9.26 0.42
CA LYS A 84 -5.00 8.65 1.58
C LYS A 84 -6.01 7.98 2.51
N ARG A 85 -7.17 8.61 2.74
CA ARG A 85 -8.25 8.03 3.56
C ARG A 85 -8.78 6.73 2.97
N VAL A 86 -9.09 6.71 1.67
CA VAL A 86 -9.56 5.50 0.97
C VAL A 86 -8.54 4.36 1.07
N LEU A 87 -7.25 4.66 0.90
CA LEU A 87 -6.18 3.68 1.03
C LEU A 87 -6.13 3.09 2.45
N LEU A 88 -6.22 3.93 3.49
CA LEU A 88 -6.20 3.48 4.89
C LEU A 88 -7.46 2.70 5.27
N GLU A 89 -8.65 3.19 4.87
CA GLU A 89 -9.93 2.50 5.10
C GLU A 89 -9.94 1.13 4.44
N THR A 90 -9.39 1.00 3.23
CA THR A 90 -9.30 -0.29 2.54
C THR A 90 -8.27 -1.21 3.19
N PHE A 91 -7.15 -0.67 3.70
CA PHE A 91 -6.11 -1.45 4.35
C PHE A 91 -6.54 -2.00 5.72
N PHE A 92 -7.21 -1.18 6.53
CA PHE A 92 -7.63 -1.55 7.87
C PHE A 92 -9.02 -2.19 7.93
N GLY A 93 -9.90 -1.86 6.98
CA GLY A 93 -11.30 -2.24 7.06
C GLY A 93 -12.05 -1.54 8.21
N PRO A 94 -13.23 -2.05 8.59
CA PRO A 94 -14.02 -1.50 9.69
C PRO A 94 -13.25 -1.57 11.02
N PRO A 95 -13.19 -0.49 11.83
CA PRO A 95 -12.38 -0.45 13.07
C PRO A 95 -12.67 -1.58 14.08
N ASN A 96 -13.90 -2.10 14.09
CA ASN A 96 -14.33 -3.11 15.05
C ASN A 96 -14.02 -4.55 14.62
N VAL A 97 -13.78 -4.77 13.33
CA VAL A 97 -13.68 -6.13 12.74
C VAL A 97 -12.36 -6.33 12.02
N GLY A 98 -11.80 -5.27 11.43
CA GLY A 98 -10.65 -5.35 10.56
C GLY A 98 -10.99 -5.91 9.18
N VAL A 99 -9.95 -6.16 8.38
CA VAL A 99 -10.04 -6.94 7.14
C VAL A 99 -8.88 -7.90 7.06
N TYR A 100 -9.19 -9.17 6.77
CA TYR A 100 -8.16 -10.17 6.56
C TYR A 100 -7.42 -9.94 5.24
N SER A 101 -6.09 -9.91 5.32
CA SER A 101 -5.20 -9.78 4.16
C SER A 101 -4.57 -11.15 3.83
N PRO A 102 -5.03 -11.85 2.78
CA PRO A 102 -4.46 -13.15 2.39
C PRO A 102 -3.06 -13.00 1.75
N SER A 103 -2.77 -11.83 1.19
CA SER A 103 -1.47 -11.49 0.63
C SER A 103 -1.37 -9.97 0.42
N ILE A 104 -0.14 -9.45 0.43
CA ILE A 104 0.12 -8.02 0.14
C ILE A 104 -0.36 -7.67 -1.28
N GLN A 105 -0.22 -8.59 -2.24
CA GLN A 105 -0.71 -8.43 -3.62
C GLN A 105 -2.23 -8.19 -3.65
N SER A 106 -3.00 -8.96 -2.89
CA SER A 106 -4.46 -8.80 -2.80
C SER A 106 -4.82 -7.44 -2.20
N THR A 107 -4.16 -7.05 -1.11
CA THR A 107 -4.37 -5.76 -0.44
C THR A 107 -4.05 -4.59 -1.38
N LEU A 108 -2.92 -4.63 -2.09
CA LEU A 108 -2.54 -3.62 -3.09
C LEU A 108 -3.59 -3.49 -4.20
N TYR A 109 -4.09 -4.61 -4.73
CA TYR A 109 -5.12 -4.62 -5.75
C TYR A 109 -6.42 -3.98 -5.25
N GLN A 110 -6.88 -4.36 -4.06
CA GLN A 110 -8.11 -3.83 -3.47
C GLN A 110 -8.01 -2.31 -3.24
N MET A 111 -6.89 -1.84 -2.71
CA MET A 111 -6.63 -0.41 -2.48
C MET A 111 -6.62 0.41 -3.77
N ALA A 112 -5.93 -0.08 -4.80
CA ALA A 112 -5.88 0.59 -6.10
C ALA A 112 -7.27 0.63 -6.76
N ARG A 113 -8.00 -0.49 -6.73
CA ARG A 113 -9.37 -0.60 -7.26
C ARG A 113 -10.34 0.32 -6.53
N ALA A 114 -10.30 0.37 -5.19
CA ALA A 114 -11.14 1.26 -4.40
C ALA A 114 -10.88 2.73 -4.72
N THR A 115 -9.60 3.09 -4.92
CA THR A 115 -9.22 4.45 -5.31
C THR A 115 -9.77 4.82 -6.68
N LEU A 116 -9.54 4.00 -7.71
CA LEU A 116 -10.03 4.28 -9.07
C LEU A 116 -11.57 4.35 -9.12
N ASN A 117 -12.26 3.47 -8.41
CA ASN A 117 -13.73 3.50 -8.33
C ASN A 117 -14.27 4.77 -7.64
N ARG A 118 -13.52 5.34 -6.69
CA ARG A 118 -13.95 6.52 -5.93
C ARG A 118 -13.62 7.84 -6.65
N PHE A 119 -12.55 7.86 -7.44
CA PHE A 119 -12.03 9.07 -8.07
C PHE A 119 -11.96 8.90 -9.59
N SER A 120 -13.02 9.29 -10.28
CA SER A 120 -13.13 9.20 -11.75
C SER A 120 -12.08 10.02 -12.51
N ASN A 121 -11.48 11.02 -11.87
CA ASN A 121 -10.43 11.86 -12.43
C ASN A 121 -9.01 11.32 -12.21
N ILE A 122 -8.87 10.18 -11.52
CA ILE A 122 -7.60 9.46 -11.39
C ILE A 122 -7.58 8.35 -12.43
N ASP A 123 -6.54 8.35 -13.26
CA ASP A 123 -6.42 7.40 -14.34
C ASP A 123 -5.68 6.13 -13.96
N SER A 124 -4.65 6.29 -13.14
CA SER A 124 -3.78 5.18 -12.74
C SER A 124 -3.29 5.37 -11.31
N VAL A 125 -3.18 4.26 -10.59
CA VAL A 125 -2.65 4.19 -9.24
C VAL A 125 -1.53 3.14 -9.20
N GLN A 126 -0.37 3.54 -8.73
CA GLN A 126 0.80 2.73 -8.46
C GLN A 126 1.03 2.68 -6.95
N LEU A 127 1.14 1.48 -6.40
CA LEU A 127 1.37 1.27 -4.98
C LEU A 127 2.59 0.38 -4.79
N LYS A 128 3.37 0.65 -3.74
CA LYS A 128 4.55 -0.12 -3.36
C LYS A 128 4.53 -0.33 -1.85
N MET A 129 4.67 -1.59 -1.45
CA MET A 129 4.66 -2.03 -0.06
C MET A 129 5.86 -2.97 0.20
N PRO A 130 6.90 -2.52 0.92
CA PRO A 130 7.91 -3.40 1.47
C PRO A 130 7.31 -4.22 2.62
N ASN A 131 7.60 -5.50 2.69
CA ASN A 131 7.19 -6.34 3.79
C ASN A 131 8.26 -6.29 4.89
N ILE A 132 7.97 -5.55 5.96
CA ILE A 132 8.86 -5.43 7.12
C ILE A 132 8.56 -6.65 8.01
N HIS A 133 9.54 -7.55 8.12
CA HIS A 133 9.35 -8.82 8.80
C HIS A 133 9.52 -8.68 10.31
N PHE A 134 8.54 -9.19 11.05
CA PHE A 134 8.57 -9.35 12.50
C PHE A 134 8.70 -10.83 12.83
N LEU A 135 9.92 -11.34 12.86
CA LEU A 135 10.17 -12.76 13.12
C LEU A 135 10.16 -13.05 14.61
N LEU A 136 9.38 -14.05 15.01
CA LEU A 136 9.34 -14.54 16.38
C LEU A 136 10.68 -15.21 16.73
N VAL A 137 11.29 -14.78 17.84
CA VAL A 137 12.51 -15.41 18.36
C VAL A 137 12.15 -16.43 19.42
N ASN A 138 12.64 -17.65 19.26
CA ASN A 138 12.66 -18.62 20.35
C ASN A 138 13.91 -18.40 21.20
N ILE A 139 13.78 -17.66 22.30
CA ILE A 139 14.86 -17.51 23.27
C ILE A 139 14.76 -18.68 24.25
N SER A 140 15.47 -19.77 23.97
CA SER A 140 15.70 -20.81 24.97
C SER A 140 16.80 -20.37 25.91
N ASN A 141 16.49 -20.13 27.18
CA ASN A 141 17.53 -19.94 28.19
C ASN A 141 18.27 -21.27 28.41
N THR A 142 19.54 -21.24 28.79
CA THR A 142 20.45 -22.40 29.00
C THR A 142 20.03 -23.36 30.14
N GLY A 143 18.75 -23.37 30.51
CA GLY A 143 18.11 -24.26 31.48
C GLY A 143 16.77 -24.84 31.03
N GLY A 144 16.42 -24.78 29.74
CA GLY A 144 15.32 -25.57 29.15
C GLY A 144 13.89 -25.02 29.32
N GLN A 145 13.69 -23.87 29.97
CA GLN A 145 12.39 -23.19 29.97
C GLN A 145 12.29 -22.18 28.82
N ILE A 146 11.38 -22.43 27.89
CA ILE A 146 10.97 -21.48 26.84
C ILE A 146 10.09 -20.42 27.52
N VAL A 147 10.64 -19.22 27.70
CA VAL A 147 9.83 -18.06 28.09
C VAL A 147 8.94 -17.71 26.91
N LYS A 148 7.62 -17.71 27.12
CA LYS A 148 6.52 -17.51 26.15
C LYS A 148 6.94 -17.05 24.74
N LYS A 149 6.56 -17.87 23.74
CA LYS A 149 6.76 -17.70 22.28
C LYS A 149 6.28 -16.37 21.67
N GLU A 150 5.67 -15.47 22.44
CA GLU A 150 4.85 -14.35 21.93
C GLU A 150 5.40 -12.96 22.27
N ALA A 151 6.50 -12.85 23.03
CA ALA A 151 6.89 -11.54 23.59
C ALA A 151 8.03 -10.81 22.86
N VAL A 152 8.78 -11.48 21.98
CA VAL A 152 9.99 -10.90 21.37
C VAL A 152 10.01 -11.14 19.87
N HIS A 153 9.98 -10.04 19.10
CA HIS A 153 10.13 -10.03 17.64
C HIS A 153 11.46 -9.40 17.25
N LEU A 154 12.18 -10.03 16.32
CA LEU A 154 13.25 -9.37 15.57
C LEU A 154 12.65 -8.68 14.35
N VAL A 155 12.97 -7.40 14.21
CA VAL A 155 12.54 -6.58 13.07
C VAL A 155 13.63 -6.58 12.02
N PHE A 156 13.33 -7.14 10.85
CA PHE A 156 14.23 -7.11 9.71
C PHE A 156 13.59 -6.33 8.56
N ASN A 157 14.29 -5.29 8.11
CA ASN A 157 13.97 -4.61 6.87
C ASN A 157 14.91 -5.13 5.77
N VAL A 158 14.47 -6.18 5.08
CA VAL A 158 15.21 -6.71 3.92
C VAL A 158 14.82 -5.85 2.72
N ARG A 159 15.78 -5.06 2.19
CA ARG A 159 15.54 -4.08 1.10
C ARG A 159 14.90 -4.67 -0.17
N PHE A 160 14.91 -5.99 -0.34
CA PHE A 160 14.44 -6.69 -1.53
C PHE A 160 13.05 -7.32 -1.39
N ASP A 161 12.46 -7.40 -0.18
CA ASP A 161 11.09 -7.88 -0.04
C ASP A 161 10.10 -6.73 -0.21
N CYS A 162 9.82 -6.39 -1.46
CA CYS A 162 8.91 -5.32 -1.80
C CYS A 162 8.02 -5.67 -2.98
N ILE A 163 6.72 -5.51 -2.77
CA ILE A 163 5.72 -5.75 -3.80
C ILE A 163 5.29 -4.40 -4.36
N SER A 164 5.30 -4.28 -5.68
CA SER A 164 4.81 -3.11 -6.42
C SER A 164 3.65 -3.52 -7.31
N PHE A 165 2.65 -2.66 -7.42
CA PHE A 165 1.42 -2.92 -8.16
C PHE A 165 0.99 -1.64 -8.89
N CYS A 166 0.50 -1.77 -10.12
CA CYS A 166 -0.05 -0.67 -10.91
C CYS A 166 -1.40 -1.09 -11.49
N LEU A 167 -2.41 -0.23 -11.37
CA LEU A 167 -3.71 -0.38 -11.99
C LEU A 167 -4.11 0.92 -12.67
N SER A 168 -4.66 0.81 -13.88
CA SER A 168 -5.11 1.95 -14.67
C SER A 168 -6.42 1.65 -15.39
N HIS A 169 -7.20 2.67 -15.70
CA HIS A 169 -8.31 2.54 -16.63
C HIS A 169 -7.79 2.22 -18.03
N CYS A 170 -8.50 1.35 -18.76
CA CYS A 170 -8.23 1.13 -20.18
C CYS A 170 -8.89 2.25 -20.99
N HIS A 171 -8.11 3.23 -21.43
CA HIS A 171 -8.56 4.13 -22.49
C HIS A 171 -8.52 3.39 -23.81
N HIS A 172 -9.69 2.98 -24.29
CA HIS A 172 -9.79 2.56 -25.69
C HIS A 172 -9.56 3.82 -26.53
N SER A 173 -8.44 3.87 -27.25
CA SER A 173 -8.22 4.89 -28.28
C SER A 173 -9.39 4.77 -29.26
N ARG A 174 -10.33 5.71 -29.20
CA ARG A 174 -11.29 5.89 -30.28
C ARG A 174 -10.49 6.49 -31.43
N ASN A 175 -10.11 5.63 -32.37
CA ASN A 175 -9.67 6.03 -33.71
C ASN A 175 -10.80 6.76 -34.43
#